data_AF-A0A7M3X5A3-F1
#
_entry.id   AF-A0A7M3X5A3-F1
#
_cell.length_a   1.000
_cell.length_b   1.000
_cell.length_c   1.000
_cell.angle_alpha   90.00
_cell.angle_beta   90.00
_cell.angle_gamma   90.00
#
_symmetry.space_group_name_H-M   'P 1'
#
loop_
_entity.id
_entity.type
_entity.pdbx_description
1 polymer ?
#
loop_
_entity_poly.entity_id
_entity_poly.type
_entity_poly.pdbx_seq_one_letter_code
_entity_poly.pdbx_strand_id
1 'polypeptide(L)'
;MGHGMRRTQIKEPRLVWTMKQGMAILVVLGLTMISAFAAQAGEATGGEDVNPGDDVPFTVEERTTPSQDGETWTLSLVMDQDALDNGTTFAITSQICLNNGVCDP
;
A
#
# COMPACT_ATOMS: atom_id res chain seq x y z
N MET A 1 63.17 -6.69 -30.16
CA MET A 1 62.51 -6.98 -28.87
C MET A 1 61.08 -6.45 -28.92
N GLY A 2 60.07 -7.31 -28.80
CA GLY A 2 58.66 -6.92 -28.80
C GLY A 2 57.83 -8.04 -28.18
N HIS A 3 57.54 -7.92 -26.89
CA HIS A 3 56.79 -8.90 -26.10
C HIS A 3 55.28 -8.71 -26.36
N GLY A 4 54.69 -9.60 -27.17
CA GLY A 4 53.24 -9.64 -27.40
C GLY A 4 52.55 -10.51 -26.35
N MET A 5 52.04 -9.87 -25.30
CA MET A 5 51.27 -10.48 -24.21
C MET A 5 49.89 -10.93 -24.75
N ARG A 6 49.69 -12.23 -24.97
CA ARG A 6 48.37 -12.78 -25.35
C ARG A 6 47.50 -12.89 -24.10
N ARG A 7 46.40 -12.14 -24.10
CA ARG A 7 45.32 -12.23 -23.10
C ARG A 7 44.74 -13.65 -23.07
N THR A 8 44.78 -14.27 -21.90
CA THR A 8 44.10 -15.53 -21.58
C THR A 8 42.58 -15.28 -21.59
N GLN A 9 41.87 -15.82 -22.56
CA GLN A 9 40.40 -15.86 -22.56
C GLN A 9 39.94 -16.99 -21.63
N ILE A 10 39.42 -16.64 -20.46
CA ILE A 10 38.82 -17.61 -19.53
C ILE A 10 37.44 -17.97 -20.09
N LYS A 11 37.32 -19.17 -20.65
CA LYS A 11 36.06 -19.72 -21.16
C LYS A 11 35.26 -20.24 -19.96
N GLU A 12 34.21 -19.52 -19.56
CA GLU A 12 33.33 -19.97 -18.47
C GLU A 12 32.71 -21.35 -18.81
N PRO A 13 32.62 -22.29 -17.84
CA PRO A 13 32.02 -23.59 -18.08
C PRO A 13 30.54 -23.46 -18.44
N ARG A 14 30.06 -24.25 -19.40
CA ARG A 14 28.63 -24.27 -19.82
C ARG A 14 27.66 -24.40 -18.64
N LEU A 15 28.06 -25.12 -17.58
CA LEU A 15 27.31 -25.31 -16.34
C LEU A 15 27.06 -24.00 -15.56
N VAL A 16 28.03 -23.09 -15.57
CA VAL A 16 27.93 -21.77 -14.89
C VAL A 16 26.97 -20.86 -15.64
N TRP A 17 26.92 -20.98 -16.98
CA TRP A 17 26.01 -20.22 -17.82
C TRP A 17 24.55 -20.65 -17.61
N THR A 18 24.28 -21.96 -17.58
CA THR A 18 22.94 -22.51 -17.29
C THR A 18 22.45 -22.19 -15.88
N MET A 19 23.35 -22.18 -14.89
CA MET A 19 23.01 -21.84 -13.50
C MET A 19 22.71 -20.35 -13.32
N LYS A 20 23.45 -19.46 -14.00
CA LYS A 20 23.18 -18.02 -14.04
C LYS A 20 21.82 -17.73 -14.71
N GLN A 21 21.47 -18.44 -15.79
CA GLN A 21 20.18 -18.29 -16.45
C GLN A 21 19.01 -18.79 -15.59
N GLY A 22 19.16 -19.93 -14.91
CA GLY A 22 18.14 -20.46 -13.98
C GLY A 22 17.86 -19.51 -12.82
N MET A 23 18.91 -18.93 -12.22
CA MET A 23 18.77 -17.91 -11.16
C MET A 23 18.08 -16.64 -11.66
N ALA A 24 18.43 -16.15 -12.86
CA ALA A 24 17.78 -14.98 -13.43
C ALA A 24 16.28 -15.20 -13.66
N ILE A 25 15.89 -16.38 -14.14
CA ILE A 25 14.47 -16.74 -14.34
C ILE A 25 13.73 -16.79 -13.00
N LEU A 26 14.33 -17.40 -11.96
CA LEU A 26 13.72 -17.47 -10.62
C LEU A 26 13.54 -16.09 -9.99
N VAL A 27 14.50 -15.19 -10.17
CA VAL A 27 14.41 -13.80 -9.67
C VAL A 27 13.30 -13.04 -10.38
N VAL A 28 13.19 -13.16 -11.71
CA VAL A 28 12.11 -12.51 -12.47
C VAL A 28 10.74 -13.07 -12.07
N LEU A 29 10.60 -14.39 -11.93
CA LEU A 29 9.37 -15.01 -11.47
C LEU A 29 8.99 -14.56 -10.06
N GLY A 30 9.97 -14.50 -9.15
CA GLY A 30 9.79 -13.99 -7.80
C GLY A 30 9.29 -12.54 -7.80
N LEU A 31 9.91 -11.66 -8.58
CA LEU A 31 9.47 -10.25 -8.69
C LEU A 31 8.04 -10.14 -9.24
N THR A 32 7.68 -10.91 -10.27
CA THR A 32 6.32 -10.87 -10.84
C THR A 32 5.26 -11.35 -9.86
N MET A 33 5.57 -12.34 -9.04
CA MET A 33 4.66 -12.81 -7.99
C MET A 33 4.48 -11.76 -6.89
N ILE A 34 5.56 -11.10 -6.46
CA ILE A 34 5.50 -10.06 -5.43
C ILE A 34 4.65 -8.87 -5.90
N SER A 35 4.72 -8.48 -7.18
CA SER A 35 3.89 -7.40 -7.72
C SER A 35 2.39 -7.70 -7.75
N ALA A 36 1.98 -8.97 -7.80
CA ALA A 36 0.57 -9.34 -7.82
C ALA A 36 -0.11 -9.18 -6.45
N PHE A 37 0.65 -9.21 -5.36
CA PHE A 37 0.13 -9.09 -3.98
C PHE A 37 0.10 -7.66 -3.44
N ALA A 38 0.75 -6.70 -4.11
CA ALA A 38 0.87 -5.32 -3.62
C ALA A 38 -0.39 -4.46 -3.87
N ALA A 39 -1.41 -4.97 -4.57
CA ALA A 39 -2.56 -4.20 -5.02
C ALA A 39 -3.85 -4.41 -4.21
N GLN A 40 -3.82 -5.12 -3.07
CA GLN A 40 -4.94 -5.11 -2.13
C GLN A 40 -4.89 -3.82 -1.27
N ALA A 41 -5.10 -2.67 -1.91
CA ALA A 41 -5.76 -1.57 -1.19
C ALA A 41 -7.17 -2.08 -0.82
N GLY A 42 -7.67 -1.71 0.37
CA GLY A 42 -8.85 -2.32 0.99
C GLY A 42 -10.05 -2.49 0.06
N GLU A 43 -10.94 -3.42 0.40
CA GLU A 43 -12.14 -3.81 -0.38
C GLU A 43 -13.13 -2.66 -0.67
N ALA A 44 -12.82 -1.42 -0.26
CA ALA A 44 -13.60 -0.24 -0.56
C ALA A 44 -13.41 0.19 -2.01
N THR A 45 -14.52 0.50 -2.69
CA THR A 45 -14.48 1.23 -3.96
C THR A 45 -13.83 2.59 -3.71
N GLY A 46 -12.86 2.99 -4.53
CA GLY A 46 -12.26 4.32 -4.43
C GLY A 46 -13.32 5.42 -4.51
N GLY A 47 -13.30 6.36 -3.56
CA GLY A 47 -14.28 7.45 -3.47
C GLY A 47 -15.59 7.08 -2.76
N GLU A 48 -15.67 5.89 -2.14
CA GLU A 48 -16.80 5.47 -1.31
C GLU A 48 -16.47 5.59 0.18
N ASP A 49 -17.32 6.30 0.93
CA ASP A 49 -17.14 6.44 2.37
C ASP A 49 -17.75 5.24 3.11
N VAL A 50 -16.88 4.40 3.68
CA VAL A 50 -17.30 3.21 4.45
C VAL A 50 -17.40 3.57 5.94
N ASN A 51 -18.53 3.26 6.58
CA ASN A 51 -18.68 3.39 8.03
C ASN A 51 -18.15 2.14 8.74
N PRO A 52 -17.72 2.26 10.01
CA PRO A 52 -17.58 1.10 10.87
C PRO A 52 -18.90 0.33 10.97
N GLY A 53 -18.82 -0.98 11.18
CA GLY A 53 -20.00 -1.80 11.50
C GLY A 53 -20.55 -1.50 12.90
N ASP A 54 -21.58 -2.23 13.31
CA ASP A 54 -22.30 -2.02 14.58
C ASP A 54 -21.48 -2.37 15.85
N ASP A 55 -20.27 -2.90 15.69
CA ASP A 55 -19.40 -3.36 16.78
C ASP A 55 -18.55 -2.23 17.41
N VAL A 56 -18.83 -0.96 17.11
CA VAL A 56 -18.12 0.21 17.65
C VAL A 56 -18.94 0.93 18.73
N PRO A 57 -18.31 1.52 19.76
CA PRO A 57 -19.01 2.13 20.89
C PRO A 57 -19.45 3.58 20.60
N PHE A 58 -19.90 3.84 19.38
CA PHE A 58 -20.35 5.16 18.95
C PHE A 58 -21.26 5.09 17.73
N THR A 59 -22.08 6.11 17.55
CA THR A 59 -22.92 6.32 16.38
C THR A 59 -22.37 7.47 15.52
N VAL A 60 -22.47 7.33 14.20
CA VAL A 60 -22.24 8.43 13.25
C VAL A 60 -23.56 9.14 13.02
N GLU A 61 -23.72 10.37 13.54
CA GLU A 61 -24.95 11.16 13.36
C GLU A 61 -24.98 11.92 12.04
N GLU A 62 -23.83 12.47 11.63
CA GLU A 62 -23.71 13.22 10.39
C GLU A 62 -22.38 12.92 9.73
N ARG A 63 -22.41 12.78 8.39
CA ARG A 63 -21.21 12.68 7.57
C ARG A 63 -21.47 13.23 6.19
N THR A 64 -20.71 14.24 5.78
CA THR A 64 -20.71 14.70 4.38
C THR A 64 -20.01 13.66 3.52
N THR A 65 -20.69 13.16 2.49
CA THR A 65 -20.17 12.08 1.63
C THR A 65 -20.51 12.32 0.16
N PRO A 66 -19.55 12.15 -0.78
CA PRO A 66 -18.09 12.13 -0.57
C PRO A 66 -17.55 13.53 -0.23
N SER A 67 -16.31 13.63 0.26
CA SER A 67 -15.63 14.93 0.38
C SER A 67 -15.43 15.56 -1.00
N GLN A 68 -15.77 16.84 -1.17
CA GLN A 68 -15.59 17.59 -2.42
C GLN A 68 -14.62 18.75 -2.22
N ASP A 69 -13.80 19.02 -3.23
CA ASP A 69 -12.81 20.11 -3.18
C ASP A 69 -13.49 21.47 -2.94
N GLY A 70 -13.02 22.19 -1.91
CA GLY A 70 -13.53 23.53 -1.57
C GLY A 70 -14.84 23.55 -0.80
N GLU A 71 -15.47 22.40 -0.58
CA GLU A 71 -16.69 22.26 0.22
C GLU A 71 -16.36 21.88 1.66
N THR A 72 -17.18 22.34 2.61
CA THR A 72 -17.05 21.93 4.02
C THR A 72 -17.44 20.46 4.16
N TRP A 73 -16.55 19.68 4.77
CA TRP A 73 -16.83 18.32 5.19
C TRP A 73 -17.16 18.29 6.69
N THR A 74 -18.26 17.65 7.05
CA THR A 74 -18.73 17.49 8.44
C THR A 74 -18.69 16.02 8.85
N LEU A 75 -18.27 15.75 10.08
CA LEU A 75 -18.41 14.47 10.77
C LEU A 75 -18.91 14.72 12.20
N SER A 76 -20.08 14.20 12.54
CA SER A 76 -20.65 14.20 13.89
C SER A 76 -20.71 12.79 14.43
N LEU A 77 -20.11 12.58 15.60
CA LEU A 77 -20.04 11.30 16.30
C LEU A 77 -20.63 11.45 17.70
N VAL A 78 -21.39 10.44 18.13
CA VAL A 78 -21.89 10.34 19.50
C VAL A 78 -21.36 9.05 20.11
N MET A 79 -20.58 9.17 21.19
CA MET A 79 -20.08 8.00 21.92
C MET A 79 -21.19 7.42 22.81
N ASP A 80 -21.21 6.10 22.91
CA ASP A 80 -22.13 5.42 23.82
C ASP A 80 -21.81 5.76 25.28
N GLN A 81 -22.85 5.84 26.10
CA GLN A 81 -22.72 6.33 27.48
C GLN A 81 -21.78 5.45 28.34
N ASP A 82 -21.83 4.13 28.16
CA ASP A 82 -20.97 3.18 28.87
C ASP A 82 -19.49 3.30 28.48
N ALA A 83 -19.21 3.64 27.22
CA ALA A 83 -17.86 3.94 26.75
C ALA A 83 -17.37 5.31 27.26
N LEU A 84 -18.24 6.33 27.29
CA LEU A 84 -17.91 7.60 27.94
C LEU A 84 -17.58 7.40 29.43
N ASP A 85 -18.40 6.61 30.13
CA ASP A 85 -18.28 6.37 31.57
C ASP A 85 -17.00 5.58 31.93
N ASN A 86 -16.48 4.77 31.01
CA ASN A 86 -15.24 4.02 31.20
C ASN A 86 -13.98 4.79 30.79
N GLY A 87 -14.12 6.05 30.35
CA GLY A 87 -13.01 6.92 29.96
C GLY A 87 -12.51 6.72 28.53
N THR A 88 -13.31 6.11 27.65
CA THR A 88 -13.00 6.03 26.22
C THR A 88 -12.94 7.43 25.61
N THR A 89 -12.01 7.63 24.67
CA THR A 89 -11.85 8.90 23.96
C THR A 89 -11.79 8.67 22.46
N PHE A 90 -12.15 9.69 21.68
CA PHE A 90 -11.94 9.69 20.24
C PHE A 90 -10.57 10.24 19.87
N ALA A 91 -9.92 9.57 18.94
CA ALA A 91 -8.83 10.12 18.16
C ALA A 91 -9.26 10.12 16.70
N ILE A 92 -9.33 11.30 16.08
CA ILE A 92 -9.70 11.46 14.68
C ILE A 92 -8.42 11.67 13.89
N THR A 93 -8.22 10.86 12.85
CA THR A 93 -7.13 11.02 11.88
C THR A 93 -7.76 11.20 10.51
N SER A 94 -7.38 12.26 9.82
CA SER A 94 -7.84 12.58 8.47
C SER A 94 -6.68 12.47 7.50
N GLN A 95 -6.93 11.90 6.32
CA GLN A 95 -6.00 11.91 5.20
C GLN A 95 -6.73 12.50 3.99
N ILE A 96 -6.08 13.42 3.29
CA ILE A 96 -6.59 14.02 2.07
C ILE A 96 -5.91 13.33 0.90
N CYS A 97 -6.70 12.87 -0.07
CA CYS A 97 -6.20 12.27 -1.32
C CYS A 97 -6.67 13.08 -2.52
N LEU A 98 -5.75 13.40 -3.42
CA LEU A 98 -6.02 14.10 -4.67
C LEU A 98 -6.37 13.10 -5.78
N ASN A 99 -7.15 13.55 -6.76
CA ASN A 99 -7.54 12.76 -7.94
C ASN A 99 -6.35 12.29 -8.81
N ASN A 100 -5.14 12.80 -8.58
CA ASN A 100 -3.91 12.36 -9.23
C ASN A 100 -3.22 11.19 -8.50
N GLY A 101 -3.83 10.65 -7.43
CA GLY A 101 -3.34 9.51 -6.66
C GLY A 101 -2.31 9.85 -5.58
N VAL A 102 -2.14 11.13 -5.24
CA VAL A 102 -1.27 11.58 -4.14
C VAL A 102 -2.12 11.83 -2.90
N CYS A 103 -1.71 11.30 -1.75
CA CYS A 103 -2.34 11.56 -0.46
C CYS A 103 -1.37 12.24 0.51
N ASP A 104 -1.88 13.20 1.28
CA ASP A 104 -1.14 13.84 2.37
C ASP A 104 -1.07 12.93 3.61
N PRO A 105 0.05 12.92 4.36
CA PRO A 105 0.23 12.09 5.54
C PRO A 105 -0.62 12.54 6.74
#